data_AF-C5M1L8-F1
#
_entry.id   AF-C5M1L8-F1
#
_cell.length_a   1.000
_cell.length_b   1.000
_cell.length_c   1.000
_cell.angle_alpha   90.00
_cell.angle_beta   90.00
_cell.angle_gamma   90.00
#
_symmetry.space_group_name_H-M   'P 1'
#
loop_
_entity.id
_entity.type
_entity.pdbx_description
1 polymer ?
#
loop_
_entity_poly.entity_id
_entity_poly.type
_entity_poly.pdbx_seq_one_letter_code
_entity_poly.pdbx_strand_id
1 'polypeptide(L)'
;MRILAGLIIAVAVNAILNSKPSGNYCGSPVIPSKGKGFVQVNVTSDTAFNISASWTPTGGSKKSGTETDVPYSYDDSTQDVTVTDTSKLQDLITKIDAPLKASDLAHLHYDGKDLHVVALLNFPLEPC
;
A
#
# COMPACT_ATOMS: atom_id res chain seq x y z
N MET A 1 11.19 32.13 45.08
CA MET A 1 10.45 31.61 43.90
C MET A 1 10.93 32.34 42.66
N ARG A 2 11.60 31.64 41.73
CA ARG A 2 11.67 32.03 40.32
C ARG A 2 11.47 30.77 39.51
N ILE A 3 10.34 30.75 38.81
CA ILE A 3 9.87 29.69 37.93
C ILE A 3 10.77 29.74 36.69
N LEU A 4 11.38 28.60 36.34
CA LEU A 4 11.88 28.37 34.98
C LEU A 4 11.44 26.96 34.56
N ALA A 5 10.12 26.75 34.52
CA ALA A 5 9.51 25.66 33.80
C ALA A 5 9.08 26.23 32.45
N GLY A 6 9.71 25.82 31.36
CA GLY A 6 9.35 26.33 30.04
C GLY A 6 10.24 25.88 28.90
N LEU A 7 10.76 24.64 28.91
CA LEU A 7 11.19 24.01 27.66
C LEU A 7 9.96 23.29 27.08
N ILE A 8 9.14 24.04 26.34
CA ILE A 8 8.00 23.46 25.64
C ILE A 8 8.53 22.68 24.45
N ILE A 9 8.26 21.38 24.47
CA ILE A 9 8.57 20.36 23.48
C ILE A 9 7.97 20.78 22.13
N ALA A 10 8.80 21.22 21.20
CA ALA A 10 8.40 21.56 19.83
C ALA A 10 9.17 20.68 18.83
N VAL A 11 9.26 19.37 19.05
CA VAL A 11 9.84 18.43 18.08
C VAL A 11 9.10 17.09 18.15
N ALA A 12 7.82 17.08 17.78
CA ALA A 12 7.09 15.82 17.58
C ALA A 12 6.13 15.86 16.39
N VAL A 13 5.75 17.06 15.91
CA VAL A 13 4.77 17.19 14.82
C VAL A 13 5.38 16.85 13.45
N ASN A 14 6.67 17.16 13.22
CA ASN A 14 7.34 16.85 11.96
C ASN A 14 7.79 15.38 11.84
N ALA A 15 7.85 14.63 12.93
CA ALA A 15 8.22 13.21 12.90
C ALA A 15 7.05 12.32 12.41
N ILE A 16 5.80 12.76 12.60
CA ILE A 16 4.60 12.03 12.17
C ILE A 16 4.35 12.21 10.67
N LEU A 17 4.73 13.34 10.08
CA LEU A 17 4.60 13.56 8.62
C LEU A 17 5.63 12.76 7.77
N ASN A 18 6.68 12.22 8.39
CA ASN A 18 7.77 11.51 7.71
C ASN A 18 7.93 10.06 8.19
N SER A 19 6.96 9.50 8.91
CA SER A 19 7.06 8.08 9.28
C SER A 19 6.89 7.21 8.04
N LYS A 20 7.68 6.15 7.91
CA LYS A 20 7.45 5.10 6.90
C LYS A 20 6.06 4.46 7.11
N PRO A 21 5.42 3.94 6.05
CA PRO A 21 4.18 3.19 6.20
C PRO A 21 4.39 1.99 7.14
N SER A 22 3.38 1.68 7.95
CA SER A 22 3.40 0.55 8.89
C SER A 22 2.00 0.03 9.15
N GLY A 23 1.87 -1.24 9.55
CA GLY A 23 0.57 -1.87 9.76
C GLY A 23 -0.04 -2.45 8.49
N ASN A 24 -1.37 -2.56 8.43
CA ASN A 24 -2.07 -3.02 7.23
C ASN A 24 -2.86 -1.90 6.58
N TYR A 25 -2.99 -2.02 5.27
CA TYR A 25 -3.74 -1.13 4.43
C TYR A 25 -4.60 -1.96 3.51
N CYS A 26 -5.87 -1.62 3.32
CA CYS A 26 -6.72 -2.32 2.39
C CYS A 26 -7.72 -1.41 1.69
N GLY A 27 -8.17 -1.87 0.52
CA GLY A 27 -9.13 -1.14 -0.29
C GLY A 27 -9.77 -2.05 -1.33
N SER A 28 -10.97 -1.69 -1.76
CA SER A 28 -11.69 -2.39 -2.82
C SER A 28 -11.71 -1.58 -4.12
N PRO A 29 -10.69 -1.69 -5.00
CA PRO A 29 -10.71 -0.99 -6.26
C PRO A 29 -11.86 -1.51 -7.12
N VAL A 30 -12.69 -0.59 -7.61
CA VAL A 30 -13.71 -0.90 -8.62
C VAL A 30 -13.11 -0.51 -9.96
N ILE A 31 -12.98 -1.47 -10.86
CA ILE A 31 -12.64 -1.20 -12.26
C ILE A 31 -13.98 -1.25 -13.02
N PRO A 32 -14.60 -0.09 -13.34
CA PRO A 32 -15.93 -0.05 -13.93
C PRO A 32 -16.03 -0.95 -15.15
N SER A 33 -17.17 -1.62 -15.32
CA SER A 33 -17.47 -2.63 -16.35
C SER A 33 -16.67 -3.95 -16.30
N LYS A 34 -15.55 -4.02 -15.57
CA LYS A 34 -14.70 -5.22 -15.53
C LYS A 34 -14.94 -6.12 -14.33
N GLY A 35 -15.22 -5.55 -13.15
CA GLY A 35 -15.44 -6.32 -11.93
C GLY A 35 -15.10 -5.58 -10.65
N LYS A 36 -15.00 -6.31 -9.55
CA LYS A 36 -14.64 -5.82 -8.21
C LYS A 36 -13.33 -6.42 -7.75
N GLY A 37 -12.40 -5.58 -7.33
CA GLY A 37 -11.15 -5.99 -6.70
C GLY A 37 -11.15 -5.77 -5.19
N PHE A 38 -10.22 -6.42 -4.52
CA PHE A 38 -9.80 -6.12 -3.15
C PHE A 38 -8.30 -6.31 -3.07
N VAL A 39 -7.61 -5.38 -2.41
CA VAL A 39 -6.17 -5.42 -2.15
C VAL A 39 -5.96 -5.16 -0.67
N GLN A 40 -5.06 -5.91 -0.06
CA GLN A 40 -4.53 -5.69 1.27
C GLN A 40 -3.01 -5.77 1.23
N VAL A 41 -2.36 -4.77 1.80
CA VAL A 41 -0.91 -4.69 2.01
C VAL A 41 -0.67 -4.74 3.51
N ASN A 42 0.13 -5.70 3.97
CA ASN A 42 0.59 -5.76 5.36
C ASN A 42 2.10 -5.48 5.37
N VAL A 43 2.51 -4.35 5.94
CA VAL A 43 3.92 -3.99 6.07
C VAL A 43 4.54 -4.86 7.15
N THR A 44 5.41 -5.80 6.75
CA THR A 44 6.05 -6.76 7.66
C THR A 44 7.41 -6.25 8.15
N SER A 45 8.08 -5.43 7.35
CA SER A 45 9.36 -4.78 7.69
C SER A 45 9.59 -3.51 6.87
N ASP A 46 10.71 -2.85 7.14
CA ASP A 46 11.19 -1.67 6.41
C ASP A 46 11.45 -1.89 4.91
N THR A 47 11.48 -3.16 4.45
CA THR A 47 11.81 -3.53 3.06
C THR A 47 10.89 -4.60 2.48
N ALA A 48 9.92 -5.08 3.23
CA ALA A 48 9.00 -6.12 2.77
C ALA A 48 7.56 -5.88 3.25
N PHE A 49 6.63 -6.26 2.38
CA PHE A 49 5.22 -6.40 2.75
C PHE A 49 4.68 -7.75 2.29
N ASN A 50 3.55 -8.16 2.86
CA ASN A 50 2.70 -9.21 2.31
C ASN A 50 1.55 -8.56 1.54
N ILE A 51 1.23 -9.06 0.34
CA ILE A 51 0.06 -8.60 -0.42
C ILE A 51 -0.94 -9.73 -0.53
N SER A 52 -2.18 -9.47 -0.10
CA SER A 52 -3.34 -10.28 -0.45
C SER A 52 -4.22 -9.55 -1.43
N ALA A 53 -4.69 -10.24 -2.46
CA ALA A 53 -5.58 -9.66 -3.44
C ALA A 53 -6.69 -10.62 -3.84
N SER A 54 -7.82 -10.07 -4.27
CA SER A 54 -8.88 -10.83 -4.90
C SER A 54 -9.55 -10.05 -6.01
N TRP A 55 -10.07 -10.79 -6.98
CA TRP A 55 -10.76 -10.24 -8.14
C TRP A 55 -12.02 -11.04 -8.43
N THR A 56 -13.13 -10.34 -8.66
CA THR A 56 -14.39 -10.93 -9.09
C THR A 56 -14.81 -10.25 -10.40
N PRO A 57 -14.66 -10.91 -11.56
CA PRO A 57 -15.08 -10.35 -12.83
C PRO A 57 -16.62 -10.23 -12.88
N THR A 58 -17.13 -9.28 -13.68
CA THR A 58 -18.58 -9.16 -13.92
C THR A 58 -19.13 -10.47 -14.48
N GLY A 59 -20.04 -11.12 -13.75
CA GLY A 59 -20.64 -12.39 -14.18
C GLY A 59 -19.76 -13.63 -14.00
N GLY A 60 -18.64 -13.54 -13.27
CA GLY A 60 -17.80 -14.69 -12.94
C GLY A 60 -17.54 -14.86 -11.43
N SER A 61 -16.70 -15.84 -11.10
CA SER A 61 -16.40 -16.21 -9.72
C SER A 61 -15.20 -15.46 -9.16
N LYS A 62 -15.22 -15.19 -7.85
CA LYS A 62 -14.09 -14.60 -7.13
C LYS A 62 -12.86 -15.53 -7.15
N LYS A 63 -11.70 -14.99 -7.49
CA LYS A 63 -10.39 -15.60 -7.30
C LYS A 63 -9.58 -14.78 -6.30
N SER A 64 -8.72 -15.42 -5.51
CA SER A 64 -7.93 -14.76 -4.47
C SER A 64 -6.53 -15.37 -4.37
N GLY A 65 -5.58 -14.59 -3.90
CA GLY A 65 -4.19 -15.01 -3.68
C GLY A 65 -3.50 -14.12 -2.67
N THR A 66 -2.34 -14.60 -2.21
CA THR A 66 -1.44 -13.89 -1.30
C THR A 66 -0.01 -14.19 -1.72
N GLU A 67 0.82 -13.16 -1.73
CA GLU A 67 2.27 -13.27 -1.86
C GLU A 67 2.92 -12.65 -0.62
N THR A 68 3.89 -13.35 -0.05
CA THR A 68 4.61 -12.91 1.15
C THR A 68 6.00 -12.40 0.82
N ASP A 69 6.54 -11.58 1.71
CA ASP A 69 7.90 -11.05 1.62
C ASP A 69 8.18 -10.39 0.25
N VAL A 70 7.21 -9.65 -0.26
CA VAL A 70 7.36 -8.91 -1.51
C VAL A 70 8.24 -7.71 -1.22
N PRO A 71 9.42 -7.61 -1.87
CA PRO A 71 10.40 -6.61 -1.52
C PRO A 71 10.00 -5.24 -2.09
N TYR A 72 10.23 -4.19 -1.31
CA TYR A 72 9.99 -2.81 -1.70
C TYR A 72 11.10 -1.88 -1.23
N SER A 73 11.19 -0.72 -1.85
CA SER A 73 11.97 0.43 -1.40
C SER A 73 11.05 1.60 -1.08
N TYR A 74 11.38 2.36 -0.04
CA TYR A 74 10.71 3.61 0.30
C TYR A 74 11.67 4.78 0.09
N ASP A 75 11.19 5.80 -0.61
CA ASP A 75 11.91 7.07 -0.79
C ASP A 75 11.32 8.12 0.18
N ASP A 76 12.09 8.45 1.23
CA ASP A 76 11.66 9.43 2.24
C ASP A 76 11.41 10.84 1.68
N SER A 77 11.98 11.19 0.51
CA SER A 77 11.84 12.52 -0.09
C SER A 77 10.56 12.69 -0.91
N THR A 78 10.09 11.61 -1.52
CA THR A 78 8.87 11.58 -2.36
C THR A 78 7.71 10.85 -1.69
N GLN A 79 7.99 10.13 -0.61
CA GLN A 79 7.07 9.23 0.09
C GLN A 79 6.58 8.07 -0.79
N ASP A 80 7.34 7.75 -1.83
CA ASP A 80 7.01 6.69 -2.77
C ASP A 80 7.47 5.33 -2.24
N VAL A 81 6.58 4.34 -2.39
CA VAL A 81 6.82 2.93 -2.15
C VAL A 81 6.91 2.24 -3.51
N THR A 82 8.07 1.70 -3.84
CA THR A 82 8.30 0.98 -5.10
C THR A 82 8.60 -0.48 -4.84
N VAL A 83 7.83 -1.37 -5.45
CA VAL A 83 8.08 -2.81 -5.42
C VAL A 83 9.29 -3.11 -6.29
N THR A 84 10.33 -3.67 -5.68
CA THR A 84 11.63 -3.87 -6.35
C THR A 84 11.70 -5.19 -7.11
N ASP A 85 10.86 -6.16 -6.76
CA ASP A 85 10.67 -7.41 -7.50
C ASP A 85 9.19 -7.61 -7.84
N THR A 86 8.85 -7.37 -9.11
CA THR A 86 7.48 -7.49 -9.60
C THR A 86 7.09 -8.91 -10.00
N SER A 87 7.99 -9.90 -9.90
CA SER A 87 7.67 -11.30 -10.25
C SER A 87 6.55 -11.86 -9.37
N LYS A 88 6.63 -11.62 -8.06
CA LYS A 88 5.57 -11.98 -7.10
C LYS A 88 4.24 -11.28 -7.42
N LEU A 89 4.28 -9.98 -7.79
CA LEU A 89 3.07 -9.27 -8.23
C LEU A 89 2.47 -9.90 -9.50
N GLN A 90 3.32 -10.32 -10.44
CA GLN A 90 2.88 -10.98 -11.66
C GLN A 90 2.22 -12.33 -11.35
N ASP A 91 2.80 -13.12 -10.44
CA ASP A 91 2.22 -14.40 -10.00
C ASP A 91 0.88 -14.19 -9.31
N LEU A 92 0.78 -13.20 -8.43
CA LEU A 92 -0.47 -12.83 -7.74
C LEU A 92 -1.57 -12.46 -8.74
N ILE A 93 -1.26 -11.55 -9.68
CA ILE A 93 -2.22 -11.08 -10.70
C ILE A 93 -2.68 -12.24 -11.57
N THR A 94 -1.75 -13.12 -11.96
CA THR A 94 -2.06 -14.32 -12.75
C THR A 94 -2.99 -15.27 -11.99
N LYS A 95 -2.72 -15.48 -10.69
CA LYS A 95 -3.53 -16.33 -9.81
C LYS A 95 -4.95 -15.81 -9.63
N ILE A 96 -5.13 -14.50 -9.50
CA ILE A 96 -6.46 -13.89 -9.37
C ILE A 96 -7.14 -13.58 -10.70
N ASP A 97 -6.40 -13.72 -11.82
CA ASP A 97 -6.89 -13.45 -13.19
C ASP A 97 -7.52 -12.05 -13.30
N ALA A 98 -6.84 -11.06 -12.69
CA ALA A 98 -7.26 -9.67 -12.73
C ALA A 98 -6.78 -9.02 -14.04
N PRO A 99 -7.57 -8.10 -14.64
CA PRO A 99 -7.19 -7.37 -15.85
C PRO A 99 -6.23 -6.21 -15.51
N LEU A 100 -5.14 -6.51 -14.81
CA LEU A 100 -4.11 -5.60 -14.33
C LEU A 100 -2.72 -6.11 -14.75
N LYS A 101 -1.73 -5.23 -14.72
CA LYS A 101 -0.31 -5.60 -14.86
C LYS A 101 0.38 -5.51 -13.51
N ALA A 102 1.46 -6.27 -13.32
CA ALA A 102 2.28 -6.17 -12.10
C ALA A 102 2.76 -4.74 -11.83
N SER A 103 3.11 -4.00 -12.89
CA SER A 103 3.47 -2.58 -12.82
C SER A 103 2.37 -1.69 -12.24
N ASP A 104 1.10 -2.05 -12.39
CA ASP A 104 -0.03 -1.24 -11.90
C ASP A 104 -0.15 -1.28 -10.37
N LEU A 105 0.46 -2.28 -9.73
CA LEU A 105 0.55 -2.43 -8.27
C LEU A 105 1.97 -2.19 -7.73
N ALA A 106 2.93 -1.90 -8.61
CA ALA A 106 4.35 -1.80 -8.25
C ALA A 106 4.74 -0.43 -7.67
N HIS A 107 3.93 0.59 -7.86
CA HIS A 107 4.19 1.94 -7.37
C HIS A 107 3.03 2.43 -6.52
N LEU A 108 3.33 2.69 -5.24
CA LEU A 108 2.41 3.30 -4.30
C LEU A 108 3.00 4.60 -3.76
N HIS A 109 2.14 5.45 -3.21
CA HIS A 109 2.52 6.68 -2.52
C HIS A 109 1.93 6.68 -1.12
N TYR A 110 2.70 7.04 -0.10
CA TYR A 110 2.23 7.13 1.28
C TYR A 110 2.02 8.60 1.67
N ASP A 111 0.79 9.00 2.00
CA ASP A 111 0.48 10.41 2.31
C ASP A 111 0.65 10.77 3.80
N GLY A 112 1.20 9.85 4.61
CA GLY A 112 1.25 9.94 6.07
C GLY A 112 0.08 9.25 6.78
N LYS A 113 -0.92 8.74 6.04
CA LYS A 113 -2.08 8.04 6.61
C LYS A 113 -2.47 6.81 5.79
N ASP A 114 -2.61 6.95 4.48
CA ASP A 114 -3.11 5.94 3.55
C ASP A 114 -2.03 5.58 2.50
N LEU A 115 -2.10 4.37 1.93
CA LEU A 115 -1.27 3.98 0.77
C LEU A 115 -2.08 4.15 -0.52
N HIS A 116 -1.58 4.91 -1.48
CA HIS A 116 -2.24 5.16 -2.74
C HIS A 116 -1.62 4.33 -3.86
N VAL A 117 -2.41 3.50 -4.54
CA VAL A 117 -1.96 2.80 -5.75
C VAL A 117 -1.96 3.79 -6.92
N VAL A 118 -0.79 4.28 -7.29
CA VAL A 118 -0.62 5.42 -8.22
C VAL A 118 -1.24 5.13 -9.58
N ALA A 119 -0.94 3.96 -10.17
CA ALA A 119 -1.43 3.59 -11.49
C ALA A 119 -2.96 3.34 -11.54
N LEU A 120 -3.62 3.21 -10.38
CA LEU A 120 -5.07 3.07 -10.26
C LEU A 120 -5.75 4.39 -9.88
N LEU A 121 -5.31 5.49 -10.49
CA LEU A 121 -5.84 6.85 -10.21
C LEU A 121 -5.66 7.25 -8.74
N ASN A 122 -4.52 6.93 -8.15
CA ASN A 122 -4.23 7.14 -6.72
C ASN A 122 -5.26 6.48 -5.79
N PHE A 123 -5.72 5.27 -6.16
CA PHE A 123 -6.71 4.53 -5.39
C PHE A 123 -6.23 4.32 -3.94
N PRO A 124 -6.97 4.78 -2.93
CA PRO A 124 -6.54 4.70 -1.54
C PRO A 124 -6.72 3.29 -0.98
N LEU A 125 -5.70 2.84 -0.25
CA LEU A 125 -5.71 1.73 0.68
C LEU A 125 -5.63 2.33 2.08
N GLU A 126 -6.76 2.27 2.78
CA GLU A 126 -6.89 2.84 4.12
C GLU A 126 -6.37 1.86 5.17
N PRO A 127 -5.90 2.32 6.34
CA PRO A 127 -5.53 1.46 7.45
C PRO A 127 -6.61 0.43 7.82
N CYS A 128 -6.18 -0.82 8.00
CA CYS A 128 -6.95 -1.94 8.53
C CYS A 128 -6.02 -2.94 9.24
#